data_AF-A0A0F8XTE3-F1
#
_entry.id   AF-A0A0F8XTE3-F1
#
_cell.length_a   1.000
_cell.length_b   1.000
_cell.length_c   1.000
_cell.angle_alpha   90.00
_cell.angle_beta   90.00
_cell.angle_gamma   90.00
#
_symmetry.space_group_name_H-M   'P 1'
#
loop_
_entity.id
_entity.type
_entity.pdbx_description
1 polymer ?
#
loop_
_entity_poly.entity_id
_entity_poly.type
_entity_poly.pdbx_seq_one_letter_code
_entity_poly.pdbx_strand_id
1 'polypeptide(L)'
;LVDATESQFVSTDADKVIYNTQNNTTAIVTAYVSATQLTLSKDIMVDGNERYEMYNKGCRNRFQINIEDIEDWVGPEEHGVLRVEYPKGTERNFEIHGDILTLDVRSVPDSKVRDPATDVEIHIWVEARQRVSQLTDLSGLINNGNLTVGTTTISVDGLSGTEIVAEDTLLTIAGVRGIYRVTADVTLSSGGGDLVIFPGLLDVIEDGDVVTIVGSTLNTRLERLVVELTASKASVSKGVDFIGQVNVGGMRTWADYKEWGERKLAVALGELRSKQVPKTRRTYSRGGHHVGHHHGHY
;
A
#
# COMPACT_ATOMS: atom_id res chain seq x y z
N LEU A 1 -30.33 1.11 7.30
CA LEU A 1 -30.37 -0.11 6.48
C LEU A 1 -30.29 -1.30 7.42
N VAL A 2 -31.25 -2.23 7.32
CA VAL A 2 -31.21 -3.50 8.06
C VAL A 2 -31.21 -4.64 7.05
N ASP A 3 -30.16 -5.47 7.08
CA ASP A 3 -30.03 -6.68 6.27
C ASP A 3 -29.71 -7.86 7.19
N ALA A 4 -30.77 -8.49 7.68
CA ALA A 4 -30.66 -9.68 8.54
C ALA A 4 -30.39 -10.97 7.74
N THR A 5 -30.47 -10.93 6.41
CA THR A 5 -30.31 -12.13 5.57
C THR A 5 -28.84 -12.43 5.34
N GLU A 6 -28.07 -11.41 4.96
CA GLU A 6 -26.65 -11.59 4.64
C GLU A 6 -25.74 -11.41 5.87
N SER A 7 -26.12 -10.57 6.85
CA SER A 7 -25.32 -10.31 8.07
C SER A 7 -23.84 -9.99 7.77
N GLN A 8 -23.62 -9.14 6.77
CA GLN A 8 -22.32 -8.93 6.12
C GLN A 8 -21.61 -7.62 6.47
N PHE A 9 -22.25 -6.73 7.22
CA PHE A 9 -21.68 -5.42 7.50
C PHE A 9 -20.54 -5.50 8.50
N VAL A 10 -19.57 -4.61 8.35
CA VAL A 10 -18.41 -4.49 9.23
C VAL A 10 -18.20 -3.04 9.68
N SER A 11 -17.47 -2.84 10.77
CA SER A 11 -17.20 -1.51 11.32
C SER A 11 -16.52 -0.56 10.33
N THR A 12 -15.74 -1.11 9.38
CA THR A 12 -15.05 -0.38 8.32
C THR A 12 -15.97 0.00 7.15
N ASP A 13 -17.27 -0.28 7.20
CA ASP A 13 -18.23 0.15 6.17
C ASP A 13 -18.66 1.62 6.30
N ALA A 14 -18.22 2.32 7.35
CA ALA A 14 -18.41 3.76 7.46
C ALA A 14 -17.92 4.50 6.20
N ASP A 15 -18.63 5.55 5.80
CA ASP A 15 -18.40 6.37 4.59
C ASP A 15 -18.57 5.67 3.24
N LYS A 16 -18.86 4.36 3.21
CA LYS A 16 -19.25 3.66 1.98
C LYS A 16 -20.59 4.16 1.44
N VAL A 17 -20.83 3.94 0.15
CA VAL A 17 -22.05 4.37 -0.54
C VAL A 17 -23.00 3.19 -0.69
N ILE A 18 -24.22 3.34 -0.18
CA ILE A 18 -25.33 2.42 -0.48
C ILE A 18 -26.10 2.98 -1.67
N TYR A 19 -26.28 2.16 -2.70
CA TYR A 19 -27.09 2.45 -3.87
C TYR A 19 -28.33 1.56 -3.90
N ASN A 20 -29.52 2.14 -3.79
CA ASN A 20 -30.78 1.44 -4.00
C ASN A 20 -30.99 1.24 -5.52
N THR A 21 -30.96 -0.02 -5.94
CA THR A 21 -31.04 -0.44 -7.35
C THR A 21 -32.44 -0.33 -7.95
N GLN A 22 -33.48 -0.23 -7.13
CA GLN A 22 -34.87 -0.07 -7.58
C GLN A 22 -35.23 1.41 -7.79
N ASN A 23 -34.83 2.26 -6.84
CA ASN A 23 -35.26 3.65 -6.81
C ASN A 23 -34.18 4.62 -7.34
N ASN A 24 -33.01 4.11 -7.71
CA ASN A 24 -31.86 4.88 -8.21
C ASN A 24 -31.40 5.99 -7.25
N THR A 25 -31.49 5.72 -5.95
CA THR A 25 -31.09 6.65 -4.89
C THR A 25 -29.82 6.15 -4.20
N THR A 26 -29.00 7.08 -3.72
CA THR A 26 -27.76 6.77 -2.98
C THR A 26 -27.77 7.40 -1.60
N ALA A 27 -27.17 6.75 -0.61
CA ALA A 27 -26.89 7.30 0.71
C ALA A 27 -25.49 6.89 1.18
N ILE A 28 -24.94 7.64 2.12
CA ILE A 28 -23.63 7.37 2.71
C ILE A 28 -23.85 6.66 4.05
N VAL A 29 -23.06 5.65 4.35
CA VAL A 29 -23.05 5.00 5.66
C VAL A 29 -22.44 5.95 6.68
N THR A 30 -23.22 6.36 7.69
CA THR A 30 -22.74 7.28 8.73
C THR A 30 -22.26 6.57 10.00
N ALA A 31 -22.73 5.34 10.23
CA ALA A 31 -22.26 4.51 11.33
C ALA A 31 -22.57 3.03 11.10
N TYR A 32 -21.64 2.17 11.51
CA TYR A 32 -21.89 0.75 11.74
C TYR A 32 -22.63 0.55 13.06
N VAL A 33 -23.67 -0.30 13.06
CA VAL A 33 -24.42 -0.65 14.28
C VAL A 33 -24.20 -2.12 14.62
N SER A 34 -24.36 -3.01 13.65
CA SER A 34 -24.13 -4.44 13.77
C SER A 34 -23.90 -5.06 12.40
N ALA A 35 -23.55 -6.34 12.36
CA ALA A 35 -23.38 -7.10 11.11
C ALA A 35 -24.64 -7.08 10.22
N THR A 36 -25.80 -6.77 10.78
CA THR A 36 -27.09 -6.69 10.08
C THR A 36 -27.61 -5.27 9.95
N GLN A 37 -26.93 -4.25 10.49
CA GLN A 37 -27.48 -2.90 10.52
C GLN A 37 -26.42 -1.80 10.33
N LEU A 38 -26.76 -0.86 9.43
CA LEU A 38 -26.03 0.39 9.19
C LEU A 38 -26.96 1.60 9.35
N THR A 39 -26.40 2.70 9.85
CA THR A 39 -27.04 4.01 9.80
C THR A 39 -26.66 4.69 8.48
N LEU A 40 -27.65 5.25 7.79
CA LEU A 40 -27.46 5.96 6.52
C LEU A 40 -27.69 7.46 6.69
N SER A 41 -27.04 8.26 5.86
CA SER A 41 -27.15 9.73 5.87
C SER A 41 -28.56 10.24 5.51
N LYS A 42 -29.37 9.41 4.87
CA LYS A 42 -30.78 9.63 4.59
C LYS A 42 -31.47 8.30 4.35
N ASP A 43 -32.78 8.27 4.53
CA ASP A 43 -33.56 7.11 4.17
C ASP A 43 -33.67 7.00 2.64
N ILE A 44 -33.30 5.83 2.13
CA ILE A 44 -33.39 5.47 0.71
C ILE A 44 -34.14 4.16 0.50
N MET A 45 -34.64 3.52 1.57
CA MET A 45 -35.34 2.23 1.55
C MET A 45 -36.79 2.43 2.03
N VAL A 46 -37.55 3.24 1.28
CA VAL A 46 -38.89 3.71 1.64
C VAL A 46 -39.92 2.57 1.61
N ASP A 47 -39.75 1.61 0.72
CA ASP A 47 -40.67 0.49 0.48
C ASP A 47 -40.38 -0.73 1.36
N GLY A 48 -39.24 -0.75 2.07
CA GLY A 48 -38.82 -1.77 3.04
C GLY A 48 -38.39 -3.12 2.45
N ASN A 49 -38.46 -3.30 1.12
CA ASN A 49 -38.11 -4.53 0.41
C ASN A 49 -37.20 -4.26 -0.79
N GLU A 50 -36.43 -3.18 -0.73
CA GLU A 50 -35.55 -2.79 -1.82
C GLU A 50 -34.17 -3.47 -1.79
N ARG A 51 -33.65 -3.73 -2.98
CA ARG A 51 -32.30 -4.26 -3.22
C ARG A 51 -31.28 -3.14 -3.28
N TYR A 52 -30.09 -3.41 -2.76
CA TYR A 52 -28.99 -2.47 -2.75
C TYR A 52 -27.68 -3.06 -3.25
N GLU A 53 -26.80 -2.18 -3.72
CA GLU A 53 -25.37 -2.45 -3.88
C GLU A 53 -24.61 -1.52 -2.92
N MET A 54 -23.46 -1.98 -2.43
CA MET A 54 -22.54 -1.18 -1.64
C MET A 54 -21.29 -0.89 -2.47
N TYR A 55 -20.87 0.38 -2.51
CA TYR A 55 -19.66 0.82 -3.17
C TYR A 55 -18.68 1.41 -2.15
N ASN A 56 -17.40 1.41 -2.51
CA ASN A 56 -16.35 2.07 -1.72
C ASN A 56 -16.65 3.55 -1.50
N LYS A 57 -16.05 4.14 -0.46
CA LYS A 57 -16.16 5.57 -0.15
C LYS A 57 -15.92 6.43 -1.40
N GLY A 58 -16.76 7.43 -1.63
CA GLY A 58 -16.65 8.34 -2.78
C GLY A 58 -16.94 7.73 -4.17
N CYS A 59 -17.12 6.40 -4.28
CA CYS A 59 -17.35 5.72 -5.54
C CYS A 59 -18.83 5.78 -5.96
N ARG A 60 -19.07 5.69 -7.28
CA ARG A 60 -20.42 5.74 -7.88
C ARG A 60 -20.87 4.41 -8.47
N ASN A 61 -19.97 3.47 -8.66
CA ASN A 61 -20.26 2.13 -9.17
C ASN A 61 -19.23 1.12 -8.67
N ARG A 62 -19.52 -0.17 -8.88
CA ARG A 62 -18.68 -1.31 -8.47
C ARG A 62 -17.34 -1.48 -9.21
N PHE A 63 -17.07 -0.69 -10.24
CA PHE A 63 -15.79 -0.73 -10.96
C PHE A 63 -14.79 0.27 -10.40
N GLN A 64 -15.13 0.95 -9.30
CA GLN A 64 -14.36 2.04 -8.74
C GLN A 64 -13.79 1.68 -7.37
N ILE A 65 -12.57 2.16 -7.12
CA ILE A 65 -11.88 2.08 -5.84
C ILE A 65 -11.41 3.48 -5.48
N ASN A 66 -11.56 3.82 -4.20
CA ASN A 66 -10.97 5.01 -3.64
C ASN A 66 -9.54 4.71 -3.19
N ILE A 67 -8.60 5.53 -3.65
CA ILE A 67 -7.17 5.44 -3.38
C ILE A 67 -6.64 6.66 -2.62
N GLU A 68 -7.52 7.42 -1.95
CA GLU A 68 -7.15 8.60 -1.15
C GLU A 68 -6.13 8.28 -0.05
N ASP A 69 -6.21 7.07 0.53
CA ASP A 69 -5.32 6.63 1.61
C ASP A 69 -3.90 6.28 1.12
N ILE A 70 -3.68 6.25 -0.20
CA ILE A 70 -2.34 6.15 -0.78
C ILE A 70 -1.76 7.55 -0.78
N GLU A 71 -1.01 7.87 0.27
CA GLU A 71 -0.39 9.20 0.47
C GLU A 71 1.11 9.23 0.16
N ASP A 72 1.76 8.07 0.17
CA ASP A 72 3.23 7.93 0.08
C ASP A 72 3.75 7.74 -1.35
N TRP A 73 2.89 7.98 -2.33
CA TRP A 73 3.23 7.85 -3.74
C TRP A 73 4.21 8.95 -4.19
N VAL A 74 5.01 8.59 -5.17
CA VAL A 74 5.88 9.48 -5.92
C VAL A 74 5.56 9.27 -7.39
N GLY A 75 5.34 10.32 -8.15
CA GLY A 75 5.01 10.12 -9.57
C GLY A 75 4.13 11.21 -10.17
N PRO A 76 3.47 10.94 -11.30
CA PRO A 76 2.49 11.84 -11.89
C PRO A 76 1.24 11.98 -11.01
N GLU A 77 0.41 12.99 -11.31
CA GLU A 77 -0.82 13.36 -10.58
C GLU A 77 -1.85 12.23 -10.41
N GLU A 78 -1.66 11.10 -11.08
CA GLU A 78 -2.48 9.89 -11.01
C GLU A 78 -2.05 8.96 -9.85
N HIS A 79 -1.75 9.52 -8.67
CA HIS A 79 -1.33 8.78 -7.47
C HIS A 79 -0.14 7.84 -7.67
N GLY A 80 0.75 8.13 -8.64
CA GLY A 80 1.88 7.25 -8.97
C GLY A 80 1.49 5.84 -9.45
N VAL A 81 0.22 5.60 -9.84
CA VAL A 81 -0.23 4.26 -10.25
C VAL A 81 0.43 3.85 -11.56
N LEU A 82 1.11 2.70 -11.53
CA LEU A 82 1.83 2.13 -12.67
C LEU A 82 1.00 1.14 -13.46
N ARG A 83 0.27 0.28 -12.75
CA ARG A 83 -0.56 -0.78 -13.32
C ARG A 83 -1.56 -1.27 -12.29
N VAL A 84 -2.63 -1.90 -12.80
CA VAL A 84 -3.65 -2.52 -11.97
C VAL A 84 -3.94 -3.92 -12.49
N GLU A 85 -4.12 -4.87 -11.57
CA GLU A 85 -4.48 -6.25 -11.89
C GLU A 85 -5.83 -6.63 -11.26
N TYR A 86 -6.69 -7.23 -12.07
CA TYR A 86 -7.97 -7.78 -11.62
C TYR A 86 -8.52 -8.88 -12.56
N PRO A 87 -8.76 -10.12 -12.10
CA PRO A 87 -8.29 -10.64 -10.81
C PRO A 87 -6.75 -10.63 -10.77
N LYS A 88 -6.18 -10.95 -9.61
CA LYS A 88 -4.72 -11.03 -9.42
C LYS A 88 -4.04 -11.79 -10.58
N GLY A 89 -2.95 -11.22 -11.10
CA GLY A 89 -2.22 -11.78 -12.25
C GLY A 89 -2.77 -11.40 -13.63
N THR A 90 -3.88 -10.67 -13.71
CA THR A 90 -4.42 -10.17 -14.98
C THR A 90 -4.45 -8.64 -15.03
N GLU A 91 -3.51 -8.03 -15.78
CA GLU A 91 -3.44 -6.57 -15.96
C GLU A 91 -4.69 -6.01 -16.67
N ARG A 92 -5.14 -4.83 -16.23
CA ARG A 92 -6.32 -4.11 -16.74
C ARG A 92 -6.00 -2.68 -17.13
N ASN A 93 -6.80 -2.13 -18.06
CA ASN A 93 -6.83 -0.68 -18.20
C ASN A 93 -7.55 -0.07 -17.00
N PHE A 94 -7.18 1.16 -16.69
CA PHE A 94 -7.79 1.94 -15.65
C PHE A 94 -7.76 3.42 -16.03
N GLU A 95 -8.64 4.19 -15.39
CA GLU A 95 -8.66 5.65 -15.45
C GLU A 95 -8.70 6.19 -14.03
N ILE A 96 -8.00 7.30 -13.76
CA ILE A 96 -7.95 7.94 -12.45
C ILE A 96 -8.53 9.34 -12.55
N HIS A 97 -9.47 9.65 -11.65
CA HIS A 97 -10.11 10.96 -11.52
C HIS A 97 -10.11 11.39 -10.07
N GLY A 98 -9.16 12.26 -9.70
CA GLY A 98 -8.86 12.54 -8.28
C GLY A 98 -8.46 11.24 -7.58
N ASP A 99 -9.04 10.98 -6.41
CA ASP A 99 -8.77 9.78 -5.61
C ASP A 99 -9.54 8.53 -6.08
N ILE A 100 -10.22 8.58 -7.22
CA ILE A 100 -11.04 7.46 -7.71
C ILE A 100 -10.38 6.77 -8.89
N LEU A 101 -9.99 5.51 -8.70
CA LEU A 101 -9.52 4.60 -9.74
C LEU A 101 -10.70 3.81 -10.30
N THR A 102 -10.91 3.87 -11.62
CA THR A 102 -11.94 3.10 -12.33
C THR A 102 -11.30 2.01 -13.16
N LEU A 103 -11.69 0.75 -12.93
CA LEU A 103 -11.25 -0.40 -13.70
C LEU A 103 -12.04 -0.57 -15.00
N ASP A 104 -11.33 -0.86 -16.09
CA ASP A 104 -11.94 -1.17 -17.39
C ASP A 104 -12.25 -2.66 -17.52
N VAL A 105 -13.29 -3.11 -16.83
CA VAL A 105 -13.73 -4.52 -16.80
C VAL A 105 -15.23 -4.63 -17.06
N ARG A 106 -15.67 -5.78 -17.58
CA ARG A 106 -17.10 -6.01 -17.89
C ARG A 106 -17.95 -6.34 -16.66
N SER A 107 -17.33 -6.95 -15.66
CA SER A 107 -18.03 -7.42 -14.47
C SER A 107 -17.05 -7.56 -13.31
N VAL A 108 -17.54 -7.26 -12.12
CA VAL A 108 -16.90 -7.53 -10.83
C VAL A 108 -17.93 -8.37 -10.06
N PRO A 109 -17.62 -9.62 -9.67
CA PRO A 109 -18.48 -10.41 -8.81
C PRO A 109 -18.66 -9.72 -7.46
N ASP A 110 -19.74 -10.08 -6.77
CA ASP A 110 -19.97 -9.64 -5.40
C ASP A 110 -18.84 -10.14 -4.49
N SER A 111 -18.16 -9.21 -3.83
CA SER A 111 -17.07 -9.50 -2.90
C SER A 111 -17.65 -9.84 -1.54
N LYS A 112 -18.41 -10.95 -1.45
CA LYS A 112 -18.79 -11.48 -0.14
C LYS A 112 -17.50 -11.82 0.61
N VAL A 113 -17.39 -11.34 1.86
CA VAL A 113 -16.28 -11.70 2.75
C VAL A 113 -16.40 -13.19 3.08
N ARG A 114 -15.90 -14.04 2.17
CA ARG A 114 -15.66 -15.46 2.40
C ARG A 114 -14.21 -15.73 2.09
N ASP A 115 -13.52 -16.18 3.11
CA ASP A 115 -12.08 -16.41 3.09
C ASP A 115 -11.75 -17.70 2.32
N PRO A 116 -10.72 -17.73 1.44
CA PRO A 116 -9.99 -16.60 0.87
C PRO A 116 -10.62 -16.12 -0.45
N ALA A 117 -10.76 -14.81 -0.56
CA ALA A 117 -11.41 -14.11 -1.66
C ALA A 117 -10.44 -13.84 -2.84
N THR A 118 -9.66 -14.84 -3.29
CA THR A 118 -8.56 -14.65 -4.25
C THR A 118 -8.98 -14.10 -5.62
N ASP A 119 -10.23 -14.30 -6.00
CA ASP A 119 -10.75 -13.91 -7.33
C ASP A 119 -11.42 -12.53 -7.36
N VAL A 120 -11.49 -11.84 -6.22
CA VAL A 120 -12.09 -10.49 -6.12
C VAL A 120 -11.11 -9.40 -5.66
N GLU A 121 -9.86 -9.77 -5.35
CA GLU A 121 -8.81 -8.80 -4.98
C GLU A 121 -8.32 -8.01 -6.20
N ILE A 122 -8.10 -6.71 -5.95
CA ILE A 122 -7.52 -5.79 -6.92
C ILE A 122 -6.11 -5.44 -6.44
N HIS A 123 -5.11 -5.62 -7.31
CA HIS A 123 -3.74 -5.22 -7.00
C HIS A 123 -3.40 -3.94 -7.75
N ILE A 124 -3.07 -2.89 -7.00
CA ILE A 124 -2.63 -1.60 -7.52
C ILE A 124 -1.14 -1.51 -7.28
N TRP A 125 -0.38 -1.29 -8.35
CA TRP A 125 1.06 -1.08 -8.26
C TRP A 125 1.33 0.41 -8.32
N VAL A 126 1.98 0.94 -7.29
CA VAL A 126 2.23 2.37 -7.13
C VAL A 126 3.74 2.62 -7.04
N GLU A 127 4.20 3.69 -7.69
CA GLU A 127 5.51 4.26 -7.39
C GLU A 127 5.45 4.91 -6.00
N ALA A 128 6.15 4.34 -5.02
CA ALA A 128 6.21 4.86 -3.66
C ALA A 128 7.64 5.19 -3.23
N ARG A 129 7.79 5.99 -2.17
CA ARG A 129 9.11 6.28 -1.59
C ARG A 129 9.75 5.00 -1.08
N GLN A 130 11.06 4.86 -1.34
CA GLN A 130 11.86 3.79 -0.75
C GLN A 130 12.18 4.11 0.70
N ARG A 131 12.15 3.10 1.56
CA ARG A 131 12.35 3.19 3.00
C ARG A 131 13.52 2.32 3.45
N VAL A 132 14.23 2.79 4.47
CA VAL A 132 15.26 2.05 5.18
C VAL A 132 15.00 2.26 6.66
N SER A 133 14.78 1.17 7.39
CA SER A 133 14.61 1.21 8.84
C SER A 133 15.93 1.58 9.51
N GLN A 134 15.83 2.39 10.56
CA GLN A 134 16.95 2.69 11.46
C GLN A 134 17.07 1.71 12.64
N LEU A 135 16.08 0.84 12.82
CA LEU A 135 16.03 -0.08 13.95
C LEU A 135 17.13 -1.13 13.83
N THR A 136 17.70 -1.52 14.97
CA THR A 136 18.70 -2.59 15.03
C THR A 136 18.05 -3.96 15.06
N ASP A 137 16.97 -4.12 15.82
CA ASP A 137 16.13 -5.32 15.80
C ASP A 137 14.93 -5.14 14.87
N LEU A 138 14.73 -6.10 13.98
CA LEU A 138 13.64 -6.09 12.98
C LEU A 138 12.54 -7.11 13.30
N SER A 139 12.59 -7.72 14.48
CA SER A 139 11.61 -8.72 14.91
C SER A 139 11.23 -8.47 16.37
N GLY A 140 9.94 -8.36 16.62
CA GLY A 140 9.35 -8.31 17.96
C GLY A 140 8.17 -9.29 18.04
N LEU A 141 7.42 -9.20 19.13
CA LEU A 141 6.20 -9.97 19.34
C LEU A 141 5.05 -9.02 19.69
N ILE A 142 3.82 -9.44 19.39
CA ILE A 142 2.63 -8.82 19.95
C ILE A 142 2.64 -9.07 21.45
N ASN A 143 2.54 -8.00 22.23
CA ASN A 143 2.51 -8.05 23.68
C ASN A 143 1.10 -7.69 24.15
N ASN A 144 0.42 -8.64 24.79
CA ASN A 144 -0.93 -8.52 25.31
C ASN A 144 -2.02 -8.49 24.21
N GLY A 145 -2.13 -9.56 23.41
CA GLY A 145 -3.02 -9.64 22.24
C GLY A 145 -4.19 -10.63 22.32
N ASN A 146 -5.41 -10.10 22.19
CA ASN A 146 -6.56 -10.72 21.50
C ASN A 146 -7.25 -9.58 20.75
N LEU A 147 -6.53 -9.01 19.78
CA LEU A 147 -6.97 -7.80 19.07
C LEU A 147 -7.81 -8.18 17.86
N THR A 148 -8.92 -7.48 17.69
CA THR A 148 -9.90 -7.78 16.63
C THR A 148 -9.60 -7.04 15.33
N VAL A 149 -10.22 -7.49 14.24
CA VAL A 149 -10.25 -6.77 12.95
C VAL A 149 -10.60 -5.29 13.15
N GLY A 150 -9.89 -4.42 12.45
CA GLY A 150 -10.06 -2.97 12.48
C GLY A 150 -9.30 -2.26 13.60
N THR A 151 -8.66 -2.97 14.53
CA THR A 151 -7.80 -2.34 15.54
C THR A 151 -6.64 -1.59 14.88
N THR A 152 -6.40 -0.35 15.31
CA THR A 152 -5.36 0.55 14.76
C THR A 152 -4.19 0.78 15.70
N THR A 153 -4.20 0.19 16.89
CA THR A 153 -3.08 0.30 17.84
C THR A 153 -2.72 -1.10 18.32
N ILE A 154 -1.46 -1.46 18.17
CA ILE A 154 -0.92 -2.74 18.59
C ILE A 154 0.21 -2.51 19.59
N SER A 155 0.21 -3.25 20.68
CA SER A 155 1.31 -3.26 21.65
C SER A 155 2.33 -4.31 21.22
N VAL A 156 3.60 -3.92 21.17
CA VAL A 156 4.71 -4.81 20.79
C VAL A 156 5.76 -4.88 21.90
N ASP A 157 6.49 -5.98 21.96
CA ASP A 157 7.70 -6.14 22.75
C ASP A 157 8.80 -6.91 21.99
N GLY A 158 9.92 -7.17 22.66
CA GLY A 158 11.02 -7.96 22.11
C GLY A 158 11.89 -7.23 21.08
N LEU A 159 11.64 -5.95 20.82
CA LEU A 159 12.51 -5.09 20.01
C LEU A 159 13.67 -4.53 20.86
N SER A 160 14.58 -3.82 20.21
CA SER A 160 15.75 -3.17 20.82
C SER A 160 15.37 -1.98 21.71
N GLY A 161 15.62 -2.11 23.01
CA GLY A 161 15.83 -1.01 23.97
C GLY A 161 14.92 0.24 23.83
N THR A 162 15.55 1.37 23.50
CA THR A 162 14.95 2.73 23.50
C THR A 162 14.95 3.37 22.11
N GLU A 163 14.85 2.57 21.06
CA GLU A 163 14.84 3.06 19.69
C GLU A 163 13.52 3.76 19.36
N ILE A 164 13.54 4.61 18.34
CA ILE A 164 12.35 5.25 17.80
C ILE A 164 11.90 4.46 16.58
N VAL A 165 10.73 3.83 16.68
CA VAL A 165 10.00 3.34 15.50
C VAL A 165 9.40 4.57 14.84
N ALA A 166 10.02 5.02 13.75
CA ALA A 166 9.58 6.23 13.08
C ALA A 166 8.23 6.01 12.38
N GLU A 167 7.48 7.10 12.19
CA GLU A 167 6.40 7.18 11.22
C GLU A 167 6.86 6.59 9.86
N ASP A 168 5.91 6.03 9.12
CA ASP A 168 6.13 5.35 7.84
C ASP A 168 6.90 4.02 7.93
N THR A 169 7.31 3.56 9.13
CA THR A 169 7.89 2.23 9.29
C THR A 169 6.90 1.16 8.86
N LEU A 170 7.33 0.23 8.00
CA LEU A 170 6.50 -0.86 7.51
C LEU A 170 6.71 -2.12 8.33
N LEU A 171 5.63 -2.86 8.58
CA LEU A 171 5.67 -4.12 9.31
C LEU A 171 4.69 -5.16 8.77
N THR A 172 4.95 -6.41 9.09
CA THR A 172 4.04 -7.55 8.88
C THR A 172 3.84 -8.27 10.20
N ILE A 173 2.71 -8.95 10.34
CA ILE A 173 2.37 -9.73 11.53
C ILE A 173 2.14 -11.17 11.07
N ALA A 174 2.76 -12.14 11.75
CA ALA A 174 2.60 -13.54 11.43
C ALA A 174 1.12 -13.95 11.49
N GLY A 175 0.69 -14.80 10.55
CA GLY A 175 -0.71 -15.23 10.46
C GLY A 175 -1.66 -14.21 9.84
N VAL A 176 -1.27 -12.92 9.73
CA VAL A 176 -2.14 -11.87 9.20
C VAL A 176 -1.75 -11.49 7.79
N ARG A 177 -2.76 -11.28 6.93
CA ARG A 177 -2.55 -10.74 5.58
C ARG A 177 -2.25 -9.24 5.63
N GLY A 178 -1.32 -8.79 4.79
CA GLY A 178 -1.08 -7.37 4.52
C GLY A 178 0.26 -6.85 5.04
N ILE A 179 0.54 -5.60 4.69
CA ILE A 179 1.67 -4.83 5.22
C ILE A 179 1.05 -3.60 5.89
N TYR A 180 1.48 -3.35 7.12
CA TYR A 180 1.01 -2.23 7.93
C TYR A 180 2.06 -1.15 7.98
N ARG A 181 1.61 0.09 8.15
CA ARG A 181 2.44 1.28 8.24
C ARG A 181 2.22 1.95 9.58
N VAL A 182 3.30 2.26 10.29
CA VAL A 182 3.23 3.07 11.51
C VAL A 182 2.89 4.51 11.15
N THR A 183 1.88 5.09 11.80
CA THR A 183 1.34 6.42 11.46
C THR A 183 1.89 7.56 12.31
N ALA A 184 2.75 7.25 13.30
CA ALA A 184 3.37 8.24 14.17
C ALA A 184 4.65 7.68 14.80
N ASP A 185 5.61 8.54 15.11
CA ASP A 185 6.82 8.15 15.83
C ASP A 185 6.49 7.54 17.20
N VAL A 186 7.12 6.41 17.53
CA VAL A 186 7.00 5.73 18.83
C VAL A 186 8.38 5.51 19.43
N THR A 187 8.61 6.09 20.60
CA THR A 187 9.79 5.81 21.40
C THR A 187 9.56 4.54 22.21
N LEU A 188 10.35 3.51 21.94
CA LEU A 188 10.29 2.26 22.70
C LEU A 188 10.86 2.45 24.11
N SER A 189 10.36 1.64 25.04
CA SER A 189 10.90 1.51 26.40
C SER A 189 11.13 0.05 26.70
N SER A 190 12.38 -0.30 27.02
CA SER A 190 12.79 -1.69 27.29
C SER A 190 12.40 -2.67 26.16
N GLY A 191 12.40 -2.20 24.92
CA GLY A 191 12.06 -3.01 23.75
C GLY A 191 10.57 -3.14 23.42
N GLY A 192 9.69 -2.42 24.14
CA GLY A 192 8.25 -2.44 23.88
C GLY A 192 7.64 -1.05 23.74
N GLY A 193 6.45 -1.01 23.14
CA GLY A 193 5.68 0.22 22.89
C GLY A 193 4.40 -0.03 22.12
N ASP A 194 3.55 1.00 22.05
CA ASP A 194 2.28 0.95 21.31
C ASP A 194 2.46 1.58 19.93
N LEU A 195 2.33 0.77 18.88
CA LEU A 195 2.39 1.23 17.49
C LEU A 195 0.99 1.56 16.99
N VAL A 196 0.80 2.78 16.49
CA VAL A 196 -0.41 3.14 15.75
C VAL A 196 -0.19 2.78 14.28
N ILE A 197 -1.06 1.95 13.73
CA ILE A 197 -0.91 1.33 12.41
C ILE A 197 -2.03 1.72 11.44
N PHE A 198 -1.70 1.70 10.15
CA PHE A 198 -2.63 1.79 9.05
C PHE A 198 -2.31 0.74 7.97
N PRO A 199 -3.32 0.09 7.35
CA PRO A 199 -4.73 0.11 7.74
C PRO A 199 -4.94 -0.53 9.12
N GLY A 200 -6.17 -0.49 9.66
CA GLY A 200 -6.50 -1.31 10.82
C GLY A 200 -6.33 -2.81 10.50
N LEU A 201 -6.15 -3.63 11.54
CA LEU A 201 -5.90 -5.07 11.37
C LEU A 201 -6.92 -5.73 10.45
N LEU A 202 -6.43 -6.53 9.50
CA LEU A 202 -7.29 -7.26 8.55
C LEU A 202 -7.78 -8.60 9.10
N ASP A 203 -7.17 -9.08 10.18
CA ASP A 203 -7.55 -10.31 10.88
C ASP A 203 -7.32 -10.16 12.39
N VAL A 204 -7.83 -11.10 13.18
CA VAL A 204 -7.56 -11.21 14.61
C VAL A 204 -6.08 -11.58 14.81
N ILE A 205 -5.45 -11.00 15.83
CA ILE A 205 -4.09 -11.36 16.25
C ILE A 205 -4.06 -11.77 17.71
N GLU A 206 -3.18 -12.70 18.02
CA GLU A 206 -2.99 -13.28 19.35
C GLU A 206 -1.69 -12.79 19.98
N ASP A 207 -1.63 -12.89 21.31
CA ASP A 207 -0.42 -12.65 22.08
C ASP A 207 0.72 -13.55 21.61
N GLY A 208 1.91 -12.97 21.44
CA GLY A 208 3.09 -13.69 20.95
C GLY A 208 3.17 -13.85 19.43
N ASP A 209 2.21 -13.34 18.65
CA ASP A 209 2.35 -13.30 17.19
C ASP A 209 3.59 -12.48 16.79
N VAL A 210 4.36 -12.99 15.83
CA VAL A 210 5.62 -12.36 15.43
C VAL A 210 5.36 -11.10 14.61
N VAL A 211 5.92 -9.98 15.05
CA VAL A 211 5.94 -8.72 14.30
C VAL A 211 7.29 -8.60 13.60
N THR A 212 7.27 -8.50 12.27
CA THR A 212 8.48 -8.31 11.46
C THR A 212 8.49 -6.92 10.84
N ILE A 213 9.48 -6.11 11.20
CA ILE A 213 9.74 -4.80 10.61
C ILE A 213 10.46 -4.97 9.27
N VAL A 214 10.02 -4.23 8.25
CA VAL A 214 10.69 -4.19 6.95
C VAL A 214 11.94 -3.33 7.05
N GLY A 215 13.11 -3.98 7.10
CA GLY A 215 14.41 -3.32 7.22
C GLY A 215 14.76 -2.40 6.04
N SER A 216 14.44 -2.82 4.82
CA SER A 216 14.52 -1.95 3.64
C SER A 216 13.54 -2.40 2.56
N THR A 217 12.99 -1.42 1.84
CA THR A 217 12.24 -1.69 0.60
C THR A 217 13.16 -1.74 -0.63
N LEU A 218 14.45 -1.39 -0.47
CA LEU A 218 15.45 -1.49 -1.52
C LEU A 218 15.82 -2.95 -1.74
N ASN A 219 16.00 -3.34 -3.00
CA ASN A 219 16.69 -4.60 -3.29
C ASN A 219 18.22 -4.41 -3.15
N THR A 220 18.95 -5.52 -3.01
CA THR A 220 20.42 -5.53 -2.84
C THR A 220 21.17 -4.67 -3.87
N ARG A 221 20.65 -4.60 -5.11
CA ARG A 221 21.27 -3.77 -6.15
C ARG A 221 21.04 -2.28 -5.92
N LEU A 222 19.82 -1.89 -5.53
CA LEU A 222 19.49 -0.51 -5.21
C LEU A 222 20.21 -0.05 -3.93
N GLU A 223 20.35 -0.91 -2.93
CA GLU A 223 21.15 -0.62 -1.73
C GLU A 223 22.60 -0.30 -2.11
N ARG A 224 23.23 -1.14 -2.93
CA ARG A 224 24.58 -0.87 -3.48
C ARG A 224 24.63 0.49 -4.20
N LEU A 225 23.62 0.79 -5.02
CA LEU A 225 23.57 2.06 -5.76
C LEU A 225 23.43 3.26 -4.83
N VAL A 226 22.65 3.18 -3.75
CA VAL A 226 22.54 4.24 -2.74
C VAL A 226 23.88 4.48 -2.06
N VAL A 227 24.59 3.41 -1.68
CA VAL A 227 25.94 3.52 -1.10
C VAL A 227 26.92 4.15 -2.09
N GLU A 228 26.96 3.67 -3.34
CA GLU A 228 27.84 4.20 -4.38
C GLU A 228 27.53 5.67 -4.68
N LEU A 229 26.24 6.04 -4.79
CA LEU A 229 25.80 7.42 -5.03
C LEU A 229 26.22 8.34 -3.87
N THR A 230 26.00 7.89 -2.63
CA THR A 230 26.31 8.66 -1.42
C THR A 230 27.81 8.86 -1.27
N ALA A 231 28.60 7.79 -1.40
CA ALA A 231 30.06 7.86 -1.34
C ALA A 231 30.61 8.76 -2.46
N SER A 232 30.12 8.62 -3.68
CA SER A 232 30.55 9.44 -4.82
C SER A 232 30.25 10.93 -4.61
N LYS A 233 29.03 11.26 -4.17
CA LYS A 233 28.64 12.64 -3.85
C LYS A 233 29.47 13.21 -2.70
N ALA A 234 29.72 12.43 -1.66
CA ALA A 234 30.56 12.84 -0.54
C ALA A 234 31.99 13.13 -1.01
N SER A 235 32.59 12.27 -1.83
CA SER A 235 33.94 12.48 -2.35
C SER A 235 34.05 13.70 -3.25
N VAL A 236 33.06 13.96 -4.11
CA VAL A 236 33.04 15.17 -4.95
C VAL A 236 32.84 16.43 -4.10
N SER A 237 31.94 16.39 -3.11
CA SER A 237 31.59 17.57 -2.31
C SER A 237 32.59 17.90 -1.21
N LYS A 238 33.21 16.89 -0.59
CA LYS A 238 34.02 17.02 0.63
C LYS A 238 35.47 16.61 0.46
N GLY A 239 35.84 16.01 -0.68
CA GLY A 239 37.20 15.54 -0.93
C GLY A 239 38.25 16.64 -0.75
N VAL A 240 37.94 17.90 -1.09
CA VAL A 240 38.86 19.03 -0.95
C VAL A 240 39.19 19.36 0.50
N ASP A 241 38.20 19.25 1.40
CA ASP A 241 38.31 19.69 2.79
C ASP A 241 39.10 18.68 3.65
N PHE A 242 39.04 17.39 3.31
CA PHE A 242 39.64 16.31 4.10
C PHE A 242 40.96 15.78 3.55
N ILE A 243 41.28 16.01 2.28
CA ILE A 243 42.51 15.45 1.67
C ILE A 243 43.80 16.01 2.26
N GLY A 244 43.78 17.27 2.72
CA GLY A 244 44.90 17.91 3.40
C GLY A 244 45.10 17.45 4.85
N GLN A 245 44.12 16.74 5.43
CA GLN A 245 44.22 16.18 6.79
C GLN A 245 44.89 14.79 6.80
N VAL A 246 45.03 14.16 5.63
CA VAL A 246 45.68 12.87 5.47
C VAL A 246 47.12 13.11 5.03
N ASN A 247 48.09 12.73 5.88
CA ASN A 247 49.55 12.88 5.67
C ASN A 247 50.13 12.00 4.53
N VAL A 248 49.34 11.74 3.48
CA VAL A 248 49.66 10.80 2.39
C VAL A 248 49.58 11.48 1.00
N GLY A 249 49.42 12.81 0.93
CA GLY A 249 49.12 13.51 -0.33
C GLY A 249 50.32 13.91 -1.19
N GLY A 250 50.40 13.39 -2.42
CA GLY A 250 51.15 14.00 -3.54
C GLY A 250 50.30 15.02 -4.33
N MET A 251 50.93 15.78 -5.25
CA MET A 251 50.31 16.91 -5.98
C MET A 251 49.02 16.57 -6.75
N ARG A 252 48.78 15.29 -7.11
CA ARG A 252 47.62 14.84 -7.91
C ARG A 252 46.49 14.20 -7.11
N THR A 253 46.69 13.91 -5.83
CA THR A 253 45.74 13.13 -5.01
C THR A 253 44.32 13.72 -5.06
N TRP A 254 44.19 15.04 -5.02
CA TRP A 254 42.90 15.73 -5.13
C TRP A 254 42.19 15.50 -6.47
N ALA A 255 42.92 15.61 -7.58
CA ALA A 255 42.36 15.39 -8.91
C ALA A 255 41.88 13.94 -9.06
N ASP A 256 42.68 12.99 -8.57
CA ASP A 256 42.37 11.56 -8.64
C ASP A 256 41.13 11.20 -7.81
N TYR A 257 40.97 11.77 -6.60
CA TYR A 257 39.77 11.58 -5.77
C TYR A 257 38.50 12.16 -6.39
N LYS A 258 38.59 13.38 -6.94
CA LYS A 258 37.46 14.02 -7.61
C LYS A 258 37.06 13.23 -8.86
N GLU A 259 38.04 12.84 -9.69
CA GLU A 259 37.80 12.04 -10.90
C GLU A 259 37.16 10.68 -10.56
N TRP A 260 37.65 10.01 -9.52
CA TRP A 260 37.05 8.78 -9.03
C TRP A 260 35.58 8.97 -8.63
N GLY A 261 35.30 10.03 -7.86
CA GLY A 261 33.94 10.37 -7.41
C GLY A 261 33.01 10.68 -8.58
N GLU A 262 33.43 11.51 -9.53
CA GLU A 262 32.66 11.84 -10.73
C GLU A 262 32.37 10.61 -11.59
N ARG A 263 33.37 9.73 -11.77
CA ARG A 263 33.22 8.48 -12.53
C ARG A 263 32.21 7.54 -11.87
N LYS A 264 32.32 7.34 -10.55
CA LYS A 264 31.39 6.47 -9.81
C LYS A 264 29.98 7.05 -9.77
N LEU A 265 29.85 8.37 -9.63
CA LEU A 265 28.57 9.07 -9.73
C LEU A 265 27.91 8.86 -11.11
N ALA A 266 28.68 8.98 -12.19
CA ALA A 266 28.16 8.79 -13.55
C ALA A 266 27.67 7.34 -13.77
N VAL A 267 28.40 6.34 -13.27
CA VAL A 267 27.98 4.93 -13.35
C VAL A 267 26.70 4.69 -12.55
N ALA A 268 26.64 5.14 -11.29
CA ALA A 268 25.47 4.95 -10.44
C ALA A 268 24.22 5.63 -11.03
N LEU A 269 24.36 6.87 -11.53
CA LEU A 269 23.27 7.58 -12.21
C LEU A 269 22.86 6.91 -13.52
N GLY A 270 23.82 6.38 -14.29
CA GLY A 270 23.56 5.62 -15.51
C GLY A 270 22.74 4.36 -15.23
N GLU A 271 23.11 3.60 -14.19
CA GLU A 271 22.36 2.43 -13.74
C GLU A 271 20.95 2.81 -13.29
N LEU A 272 20.79 3.86 -12.46
CA LEU A 272 19.47 4.32 -12.02
C LEU A 272 18.58 4.73 -13.19
N ARG A 273 19.12 5.49 -14.16
CA ARG A 273 18.37 5.87 -15.37
C ARG A 273 17.96 4.66 -16.21
N SER A 274 18.82 3.65 -16.32
CA SER A 274 18.51 2.42 -17.06
C SER A 274 17.38 1.60 -16.42
N LYS A 275 17.11 1.81 -15.12
CA LYS A 275 16.06 1.13 -14.36
C LYS A 275 14.71 1.83 -14.44
N GLN A 276 14.67 3.09 -14.86
CA GLN A 276 13.41 3.78 -15.07
C GLN A 276 12.68 3.09 -16.22
N VAL A 277 11.53 2.48 -15.92
CA VAL A 277 10.72 1.81 -16.94
C VAL A 277 10.27 2.87 -17.96
N PRO A 278 10.47 2.65 -19.27
CA PRO A 278 9.96 3.58 -20.27
C PRO A 278 8.45 3.71 -20.14
N LYS A 279 7.95 4.95 -20.03
CA LYS A 279 6.51 5.23 -20.02
C LYS A 279 5.92 4.78 -21.36
N THR A 280 5.28 3.63 -21.39
CA THR A 280 4.60 3.11 -22.58
C THR A 280 3.11 3.04 -22.30
N ARG A 281 2.30 3.68 -23.14
CA ARG A 281 0.84 3.60 -23.06
C ARG A 281 0.42 2.29 -23.73
N ARG A 282 0.22 1.24 -22.93
CA ARG A 282 -0.35 -0.03 -23.40
C ARG A 282 -1.85 -0.04 -23.12
N THR A 283 -2.62 -0.56 -24.07
CA THR A 283 -4.04 -0.87 -23.89
C THR A 283 -4.20 -2.38 -23.79
N TYR A 284 -4.92 -2.82 -22.76
CA TYR A 284 -5.22 -4.20 -22.43
C TYR A 284 -6.65 -4.56 -22.88
N SER A 285 -6.90 -5.85 -23.10
CA SER A 285 -8.23 -6.33 -23.45
C SER A 285 -9.18 -6.21 -22.25
N ARG A 286 -10.42 -5.77 -22.50
CA ARG A 286 -11.51 -5.64 -21.50
C ARG A 286 -11.95 -6.97 -20.87
N GLY A 287 -11.41 -8.10 -21.31
CA GLY A 287 -11.78 -9.43 -20.84
C GLY A 287 -13.20 -9.81 -21.28
N GLY A 288 -13.31 -10.81 -22.15
CA GLY A 288 -14.59 -11.39 -22.52
C GLY A 288 -14.38 -12.82 -22.96
N HIS A 289 -15.20 -13.74 -22.43
CA HIS A 289 -15.33 -15.06 -23.04
C HIS A 289 -15.58 -14.86 -24.54
N HIS A 290 -14.67 -15.40 -25.35
CA HIS A 290 -14.91 -15.60 -26.76
C HIS A 290 -16.11 -16.56 -26.85
N VAL A 291 -17.31 -16.02 -27.05
CA VAL A 291 -18.44 -16.83 -27.49
C VAL A 291 -18.11 -17.20 -28.93
N GLY A 292 -17.43 -18.33 -29.10
CA GLY A 292 -17.20 -18.92 -30.40
C GLY A 292 -18.55 -19.24 -31.01
N HIS A 293 -19.02 -18.39 -31.92
CA HIS A 293 -20.10 -18.75 -32.83
C HIS A 293 -19.59 -19.86 -33.75
N HIS A 294 -19.75 -21.11 -33.31
CA HIS A 294 -19.73 -22.25 -34.22
C HIS A 294 -20.93 -22.12 -35.16
N HIS A 295 -20.71 -21.55 -36.35
CA HIS A 295 -21.59 -21.75 -37.49
C HIS A 295 -21.45 -23.21 -37.93
N GLY A 296 -22.36 -24.04 -37.43
CA GLY A 296 -22.64 -25.34 -38.03
C GLY A 296 -23.30 -25.11 -39.38
N HIS A 297 -22.56 -25.34 -40.46
CA HIS A 297 -23.13 -25.54 -41.77
C HIS A 297 -23.83 -26.90 -41.78
N TYR A 298 -25.14 -26.88 -41.96
CA TYR A 298 -25.91 -27.98 -42.53
C TYR A 298 -25.83 -27.91 -44.06
#